data_AF-A0A561VPW8-F1
#
_entry.id   AF-A0A561VPW8-F1
#
_cell.length_a   1.000
_cell.length_b   1.000
_cell.length_c   1.000
_cell.angle_alpha   90.00
_cell.angle_beta   90.00
_cell.angle_gamma   90.00
#
_symmetry.space_group_name_H-M   'P 1'
#
loop_
_entity.id
_entity.type
_entity.pdbx_description
1 polymer ?
#
loop_
_entity_poly.entity_id
_entity_poly.type
_entity_poly.pdbx_seq_one_letter_code
_entity_poly.pdbx_strand_id
1 'polypeptide(L)'
;MLAVLSPGQGSQKPGFLTPWLDLPGTEARLRWWSALAGVDLVHLGTEADADEIKDTARTQPLLVAAALLAAEHLPMYDVAVTAGHSVGELGAAALAGVLPAEAAITLAGVRGREMAAACALEPTGMAAVLGGDPDEVLAAITAHGLHPANRNGAGQIVAAGALDALDKLAAEPPAKARITRLKVAGAFHTPYMAPAEAALAGVAAGITPAEPARILLSNLDGSAVNHGREMVQRLVRQVTAPVRWDLCMRTLADLGVTGVVELPPAGTLAGLIKRELKATGGPEIVTLNTPDDLPAARDLIARHSGLRGHEPVVQFRVVVSPAAGTFEPTADLAEGADLRTGQVIGHIATRQGPVEVTAHDSGLLTEWLAHHDDPVAPGQPLARIGGHV
;
A
#
# COMPACT_ATOMS: atom_id res chain seq x y z
N MET A 1 3.80 -10.81 -14.28
CA MET A 1 3.24 -9.55 -13.74
C MET A 1 3.24 -9.66 -12.23
N LEU A 2 3.64 -8.62 -11.52
CA LEU A 2 3.71 -8.62 -10.06
C LEU A 2 2.63 -7.72 -9.44
N ALA A 3 2.02 -8.19 -8.35
CA ALA A 3 1.14 -7.42 -7.48
C ALA A 3 1.75 -7.20 -6.08
N VAL A 4 1.51 -6.01 -5.50
CA VAL A 4 1.77 -5.71 -4.09
C VAL A 4 0.45 -5.52 -3.36
N LEU A 5 0.28 -6.24 -2.24
CA LEU A 5 -0.98 -6.32 -1.52
C LEU A 5 -0.86 -5.77 -0.10
N SER A 6 -1.78 -4.89 0.29
CA SER A 6 -1.86 -4.35 1.66
C SER A 6 -2.91 -5.11 2.49
N PRO A 7 -2.55 -5.67 3.65
CA PRO A 7 -3.47 -6.44 4.48
C PRO A 7 -4.52 -5.56 5.16
N GLY A 8 -5.59 -6.21 5.63
CA GLY A 8 -6.65 -5.60 6.43
C GLY A 8 -6.55 -5.93 7.93
N GLN A 9 -7.53 -5.48 8.71
CA GLN A 9 -7.62 -5.75 10.15
C GLN A 9 -7.70 -7.26 10.45
N GLY A 10 -7.01 -7.69 11.51
CA GLY A 10 -6.87 -9.09 11.92
C GLY A 10 -5.52 -9.72 11.55
N SER A 11 -4.65 -8.97 10.87
CA SER A 11 -3.29 -9.38 10.51
C SER A 11 -2.24 -8.99 11.56
N GLN A 12 -2.51 -7.96 12.35
CA GLN A 12 -1.58 -7.37 13.30
C GLN A 12 -1.20 -8.31 14.46
N LYS A 13 0.04 -8.17 14.92
CA LYS A 13 0.62 -8.92 16.05
C LYS A 13 1.42 -7.94 16.93
N PRO A 14 1.47 -8.15 18.26
CA PRO A 14 2.29 -7.32 19.13
C PRO A 14 3.74 -7.27 18.66
N GLY A 15 4.34 -6.07 18.67
CA GLY A 15 5.76 -5.88 18.34
C GLY A 15 6.14 -6.06 16.86
N PHE A 16 5.18 -6.16 15.93
CA PHE A 16 5.51 -6.47 14.53
C PHE A 16 6.29 -5.36 13.80
N LEU A 17 6.29 -4.12 14.31
CA LEU A 17 7.11 -3.03 13.77
C LEU A 17 8.48 -2.90 14.46
N THR A 18 8.76 -3.64 15.53
CA THR A 18 10.03 -3.53 16.26
C THR A 18 11.26 -3.70 15.36
N PRO A 19 11.35 -4.74 14.49
CA PRO A 19 12.51 -4.89 13.61
C PRO A 19 12.66 -3.76 12.58
N TRP A 20 11.56 -3.06 12.26
CA TRP A 20 11.57 -1.98 11.28
C TRP A 20 12.17 -0.68 11.83
N LEU A 21 12.16 -0.50 13.16
CA LEU A 21 12.75 0.68 13.81
C LEU A 21 14.27 0.75 13.64
N ASP A 22 14.93 -0.37 13.39
CA ASP A 22 16.39 -0.43 13.15
C ASP A 22 16.79 0.21 11.81
N LEU A 23 15.84 0.40 10.89
CA LEU A 23 16.09 1.08 9.63
C LEU A 23 16.19 2.60 9.82
N PRO A 24 17.20 3.28 9.23
CA PRO A 24 17.41 4.71 9.41
C PRO A 24 16.17 5.55 9.05
N GLY A 25 15.74 6.39 9.98
CA GLY A 25 14.63 7.33 9.78
C GLY A 25 13.24 6.77 10.00
N THR A 26 13.08 5.46 10.24
CA THR A 26 11.77 4.82 10.48
C THR A 26 11.04 5.44 11.66
N GLU A 27 11.70 5.56 12.82
CA GLU A 27 11.04 6.10 14.02
C GLU A 27 10.54 7.53 13.80
N ALA A 28 11.37 8.38 13.19
CA ALA A 28 10.99 9.76 12.86
C ALA A 28 9.78 9.80 11.91
N ARG A 29 9.74 8.90 10.92
CA ARG A 29 8.60 8.76 10.00
C ARG A 29 7.32 8.33 10.73
N LEU A 30 7.41 7.31 11.59
CA LEU A 30 6.28 6.83 12.37
C LEU A 30 5.77 7.89 13.35
N ARG A 31 6.65 8.68 13.97
CA ARG A 31 6.26 9.81 14.84
C ARG A 31 5.52 10.89 14.04
N TRP A 32 5.99 11.21 12.83
CA TRP A 32 5.28 12.14 11.95
C TRP A 32 3.89 11.62 11.59
N TRP A 33 3.79 10.36 11.17
CA TRP A 33 2.51 9.74 10.86
C TRP A 33 1.61 9.55 12.08
N SER A 34 2.18 9.43 13.29
CA SER A 34 1.42 9.38 14.54
C SER A 34 0.63 10.67 14.75
N ALA A 35 1.25 11.82 14.48
CA ALA A 35 0.59 13.12 14.55
C ALA A 35 -0.57 13.24 13.55
N LEU A 36 -0.41 12.69 12.34
CA LEU A 36 -1.46 12.68 11.30
C LEU A 36 -2.61 11.72 11.63
N ALA A 37 -2.30 10.54 12.14
CA ALA A 37 -3.28 9.52 12.49
C ALA A 37 -4.05 9.84 13.78
N GLY A 38 -3.44 10.63 14.68
CA GLY A 38 -3.96 10.91 16.01
C GLY A 38 -3.75 9.77 17.02
N VAL A 39 -2.80 8.88 16.77
CA VAL A 39 -2.42 7.75 17.66
C VAL A 39 -0.91 7.55 17.63
N ASP A 40 -0.32 7.00 18.71
CA ASP A 40 1.12 6.72 18.76
C ASP A 40 1.47 5.42 18.02
N LEU A 41 1.84 5.54 16.75
CA LEU A 41 2.17 4.40 15.89
C LEU A 41 3.46 3.69 16.29
N VAL A 42 4.39 4.39 16.98
CA VAL A 42 5.62 3.78 17.47
C VAL A 42 5.25 2.82 18.59
N HIS A 43 4.57 3.31 19.63
CA HIS A 43 4.11 2.48 20.75
C HIS A 43 3.22 1.31 20.29
N LEU A 44 2.23 1.60 19.43
CA LEU A 44 1.32 0.58 18.91
C LEU A 44 2.03 -0.51 18.09
N GLY A 45 3.13 -0.15 17.43
CA GLY A 45 3.92 -1.07 16.62
C GLY A 45 4.88 -1.95 17.41
N THR A 46 5.24 -1.56 18.64
CA THR A 46 6.34 -2.17 19.40
C THR A 46 5.92 -2.74 20.75
N GLU A 47 5.28 -1.94 21.59
CA GLU A 47 5.06 -2.22 23.01
C GLU A 47 3.61 -2.61 23.31
N ALA A 48 2.67 -2.12 22.51
CA ALA A 48 1.24 -2.38 22.70
C ALA A 48 0.93 -3.88 22.64
N ASP A 49 0.06 -4.31 23.55
CA ASP A 49 -0.37 -5.69 23.63
C ASP A 49 -1.42 -6.04 22.56
N ALA A 50 -1.83 -7.31 22.56
CA ALA A 50 -2.80 -7.83 21.60
C ALA A 50 -4.19 -7.22 21.73
N ASP A 51 -4.57 -6.65 22.88
CA ASP A 51 -5.89 -6.06 23.08
C ASP A 51 -5.90 -4.59 22.66
N GLU A 52 -4.83 -3.84 22.91
CA GLU A 52 -4.68 -2.48 22.37
C GLU A 52 -4.68 -2.46 20.84
N ILE A 53 -3.92 -3.36 20.19
CA ILE A 53 -3.88 -3.42 18.72
C ILE A 53 -5.09 -4.18 18.13
N LYS A 54 -6.11 -4.51 18.91
CA LYS A 54 -7.43 -4.92 18.40
C LYS A 54 -8.40 -3.76 18.31
N ASP A 55 -8.16 -2.68 19.05
CA ASP A 55 -8.97 -1.46 18.98
C ASP A 55 -8.93 -0.92 17.54
N THR A 56 -10.09 -0.88 16.89
CA THR A 56 -10.23 -0.45 15.50
C THR A 56 -9.72 0.98 15.29
N ALA A 57 -9.83 1.87 16.28
CA ALA A 57 -9.33 3.24 16.19
C ALA A 57 -7.80 3.30 16.10
N ARG A 58 -7.11 2.32 16.68
CA ARG A 58 -5.64 2.22 16.73
C ARG A 58 -5.09 1.35 15.60
N THR A 59 -5.77 0.25 15.32
CA THR A 59 -5.31 -0.78 14.39
C THR A 59 -5.26 -0.30 12.95
N GLN A 60 -6.27 0.45 12.52
CA GLN A 60 -6.38 0.87 11.12
C GLN A 60 -5.20 1.74 10.65
N PRO A 61 -4.87 2.86 11.32
CA PRO A 61 -3.70 3.65 10.93
C PRO A 61 -2.38 2.89 11.11
N LEU A 62 -2.28 1.99 12.10
CA LEU A 62 -1.11 1.13 12.29
C LEU A 62 -0.82 0.24 11.09
N LEU A 63 -1.85 -0.40 10.53
CA LEU A 63 -1.71 -1.28 9.36
C LEU A 63 -1.33 -0.51 8.09
N VAL A 64 -1.94 0.66 7.87
CA VAL A 64 -1.59 1.51 6.71
C VAL A 64 -0.16 2.02 6.84
N ALA A 65 0.24 2.47 8.03
CA ALA A 65 1.61 2.92 8.30
C ALA A 65 2.63 1.80 8.03
N ALA A 66 2.39 0.60 8.52
CA ALA A 66 3.29 -0.53 8.30
C ALA A 66 3.44 -0.87 6.81
N ALA A 67 2.33 -0.92 6.07
CA ALA A 67 2.35 -1.21 4.64
C ALA A 67 3.13 -0.14 3.86
N LEU A 68 2.89 1.14 4.13
CA LEU A 68 3.58 2.24 3.47
C LEU A 68 5.06 2.27 3.81
N LEU A 69 5.41 2.12 5.09
CA LEU A 69 6.80 2.08 5.55
C LEU A 69 7.59 0.98 4.83
N ALA A 70 7.03 -0.24 4.79
CA ALA A 70 7.71 -1.36 4.14
C ALA A 70 7.88 -1.15 2.64
N ALA A 71 6.88 -0.55 1.98
CA ALA A 71 6.92 -0.29 0.56
C ALA A 71 7.95 0.79 0.15
N GLU A 72 8.38 1.68 1.07
CA GLU A 72 9.49 2.62 0.81
C GLU A 72 10.81 1.90 0.50
N HIS A 73 10.93 0.64 0.91
CA HIS A 73 12.12 -0.19 0.69
C HIS A 73 11.97 -1.17 -0.48
N LEU A 74 10.90 -1.09 -1.25
CA LEU A 74 10.63 -1.93 -2.42
C LEU A 74 10.76 -1.13 -3.73
N PRO A 75 11.22 -1.76 -4.83
CA PRO A 75 11.22 -1.15 -6.17
C PRO A 75 9.80 -1.05 -6.73
N MET A 76 9.01 -0.11 -6.18
CA MET A 76 7.60 0.06 -6.52
C MET A 76 7.36 0.49 -7.98
N TYR A 77 8.39 0.93 -8.70
CA TYR A 77 8.33 1.24 -10.13
C TYR A 77 8.14 -0.02 -11.01
N ASP A 78 8.56 -1.19 -10.51
CA ASP A 78 8.42 -2.49 -11.19
C ASP A 78 7.10 -3.21 -10.87
N VAL A 79 6.26 -2.60 -10.03
CA VAL A 79 5.00 -3.17 -9.55
C VAL A 79 3.86 -2.75 -10.46
N ALA A 80 3.22 -3.73 -11.09
CA ALA A 80 2.14 -3.49 -12.05
C ALA A 80 0.75 -3.31 -11.40
N VAL A 81 0.51 -4.02 -10.29
CA VAL A 81 -0.81 -4.07 -9.63
C VAL A 81 -0.67 -3.79 -8.15
N THR A 82 -1.59 -3.01 -7.61
CA THR A 82 -1.77 -2.80 -6.18
C THR A 82 -3.22 -3.08 -5.81
N ALA A 83 -3.41 -3.71 -4.66
CA ALA A 83 -4.72 -3.92 -4.07
C ALA A 83 -4.58 -4.04 -2.57
N GLY A 84 -5.66 -3.82 -1.82
CA GLY A 84 -5.64 -4.04 -0.38
C GLY A 84 -6.99 -4.52 0.11
N HIS A 85 -7.00 -5.14 1.29
CA HIS A 85 -8.24 -5.65 1.88
C HIS A 85 -8.77 -4.69 2.93
N SER A 86 -10.00 -4.21 2.76
CA SER A 86 -10.65 -3.26 3.67
C SER A 86 -9.76 -2.01 3.87
N VAL A 87 -9.27 -1.75 5.10
CA VAL A 87 -8.35 -0.64 5.39
C VAL A 87 -7.10 -0.65 4.50
N GLY A 88 -6.66 -1.81 4.03
CA GLY A 88 -5.55 -1.93 3.10
C GLY A 88 -5.75 -1.20 1.77
N GLU A 89 -6.99 -0.91 1.34
CA GLU A 89 -7.22 -0.10 0.13
C GLU A 89 -6.64 1.32 0.26
N LEU A 90 -6.52 1.87 1.48
CA LEU A 90 -5.85 3.16 1.71
C LEU A 90 -4.35 3.07 1.41
N GLY A 91 -3.72 2.00 1.87
CA GLY A 91 -2.33 1.68 1.54
C GLY A 91 -2.16 1.49 0.04
N ALA A 92 -2.98 0.64 -0.58
CA ALA A 92 -2.93 0.38 -2.01
C ALA A 92 -3.14 1.64 -2.86
N ALA A 93 -4.07 2.52 -2.48
CA ALA A 93 -4.29 3.79 -3.17
C ALA A 93 -3.06 4.71 -3.10
N ALA A 94 -2.38 4.78 -1.95
CA ALA A 94 -1.14 5.54 -1.83
C ALA A 94 0.01 4.90 -2.64
N LEU A 95 0.13 3.56 -2.62
CA LEU A 95 1.10 2.85 -3.44
C LEU A 95 0.84 3.03 -4.94
N ALA A 96 -0.41 3.20 -5.36
CA ALA A 96 -0.76 3.53 -6.73
C ALA A 96 -0.51 5.01 -7.10
N GLY A 97 -0.12 5.85 -6.13
CA GLY A 97 0.09 7.29 -6.32
C GLY A 97 -1.19 8.12 -6.31
N VAL A 98 -2.36 7.52 -6.04
CA VAL A 98 -3.64 8.25 -5.98
C VAL A 98 -3.68 9.19 -4.78
N LEU A 99 -3.13 8.74 -3.65
CA LEU A 99 -3.03 9.50 -2.41
C LEU A 99 -1.56 9.72 -2.03
N PRO A 100 -1.19 10.88 -1.50
CA PRO A 100 0.07 10.98 -0.74
C PRO A 100 -0.05 10.12 0.53
N ALA A 101 1.10 9.65 1.04
CA ALA A 101 1.16 8.81 2.24
C ALA A 101 0.47 9.50 3.43
N GLU A 102 0.69 10.80 3.60
CA GLU A 102 0.10 11.63 4.66
C GLU A 102 -1.43 11.62 4.62
N ALA A 103 -2.03 11.69 3.42
CA ALA A 103 -3.48 11.64 3.28
C ALA A 103 -4.02 10.25 3.59
N ALA A 104 -3.35 9.19 3.14
CA ALA A 104 -3.74 7.82 3.46
C ALA A 104 -3.70 7.53 4.97
N ILE A 105 -2.65 8.01 5.66
CA ILE A 105 -2.52 7.89 7.12
C ILE A 105 -3.59 8.69 7.85
N THR A 106 -3.82 9.94 7.45
CA THR A 106 -4.87 10.79 8.04
C THR A 106 -6.25 10.16 7.88
N LEU A 107 -6.57 9.68 6.67
CA LEU A 107 -7.81 8.96 6.40
C LEU A 107 -7.92 7.68 7.21
N ALA A 108 -6.83 6.92 7.40
CA ALA A 108 -6.84 5.70 8.20
C ALA A 108 -7.13 5.98 9.68
N GLY A 109 -6.57 7.06 10.23
CA GLY A 109 -6.86 7.51 11.60
C GLY A 109 -8.33 7.91 11.77
N VAL A 110 -8.87 8.70 10.84
CA VAL A 110 -10.30 9.07 10.85
C VAL A 110 -11.18 7.83 10.66
N ARG A 111 -10.90 6.99 9.66
CA ARG A 111 -11.66 5.76 9.38
C ARG A 111 -11.71 4.85 10.61
N GLY A 112 -10.58 4.64 11.28
CA GLY A 112 -10.50 3.84 12.50
C GLY A 112 -11.38 4.38 13.61
N ARG A 113 -11.22 5.66 13.97
CA ARG A 113 -11.98 6.28 15.05
C ARG A 113 -13.48 6.31 14.78
N GLU A 114 -13.88 6.72 13.58
CA GLU A 114 -15.30 6.91 13.26
C GLU A 114 -16.02 5.57 13.08
N MET A 115 -15.36 4.54 12.56
CA MET A 115 -15.92 3.18 12.56
C MET A 115 -16.05 2.63 13.99
N ALA A 116 -15.06 2.84 14.85
CA ALA A 116 -15.15 2.44 16.26
C ALA A 116 -16.31 3.16 16.97
N ALA A 117 -16.47 4.46 16.74
CA ALA A 117 -17.57 5.25 17.28
C ALA A 117 -18.94 4.77 16.77
N ALA A 118 -19.05 4.43 15.47
CA ALA A 118 -20.27 3.86 14.91
C ALA A 118 -20.63 2.51 15.56
N CYS A 119 -19.65 1.65 15.85
CA CYS A 119 -19.87 0.40 16.56
C CYS A 119 -20.39 0.58 17.99
N ALA A 120 -20.10 1.71 18.64
CA ALA A 120 -20.59 1.99 19.99
C ALA A 120 -22.07 2.40 20.04
N LEU A 121 -22.70 2.68 18.89
CA LEU A 121 -24.10 3.11 18.81
C LEU A 121 -25.08 1.94 19.01
N GLU A 122 -24.70 0.74 18.59
CA GLU A 122 -25.56 -0.44 18.66
C GLU A 122 -24.75 -1.74 18.78
N PRO A 123 -25.16 -2.70 19.63
CA PRO A 123 -24.48 -3.99 19.76
C PRO A 123 -24.60 -4.82 18.47
N THR A 124 -23.55 -4.76 17.67
CA THR A 124 -23.42 -5.49 16.40
C THR A 124 -22.11 -6.28 16.36
N GLY A 125 -21.93 -7.14 15.36
CA GLY A 125 -20.71 -7.91 15.22
C GLY A 125 -20.55 -8.54 13.84
N MET A 126 -19.58 -9.45 13.73
CA MET A 126 -19.31 -10.21 12.52
C MET A 126 -19.05 -11.68 12.83
N ALA A 127 -19.39 -12.56 11.89
CA ALA A 127 -19.10 -13.99 11.95
C ALA A 127 -18.63 -14.50 10.58
N ALA A 128 -17.52 -15.24 10.56
CA ALA A 128 -17.08 -15.93 9.36
C ALA A 128 -17.93 -17.18 9.14
N VAL A 129 -18.49 -17.32 7.94
CA VAL A 129 -19.15 -18.50 7.41
C VAL A 129 -18.17 -19.19 6.45
N LEU A 130 -17.74 -20.39 6.82
CA LEU A 130 -16.69 -21.16 6.15
C LEU A 130 -17.29 -22.40 5.50
N GLY A 131 -17.18 -22.52 4.18
CA GLY A 131 -17.77 -23.60 3.40
C GLY A 131 -19.24 -23.35 3.07
N GLY A 132 -19.94 -24.41 2.65
CA GLY A 132 -21.29 -24.33 2.10
C GLY A 132 -21.33 -23.87 0.64
N ASP A 133 -22.52 -23.94 0.05
CA ASP A 133 -22.79 -23.34 -1.25
C ASP A 133 -22.88 -21.80 -1.11
N PRO A 134 -22.16 -21.01 -1.93
CA PRO A 134 -22.16 -19.56 -1.79
C PRO A 134 -23.54 -18.90 -1.87
N ASP A 135 -24.42 -19.38 -2.74
CA ASP A 135 -25.74 -18.77 -2.93
C ASP A 135 -26.67 -19.11 -1.75
N GLU A 136 -26.61 -20.35 -1.25
CA GLU A 136 -27.31 -20.75 -0.03
C GLU A 136 -26.83 -19.95 1.20
N VAL A 137 -25.51 -19.74 1.32
CA VAL A 137 -24.94 -18.93 2.41
C VAL A 137 -25.42 -17.48 2.34
N LEU A 138 -25.40 -16.86 1.16
CA LEU A 138 -25.88 -15.49 0.98
C LEU A 138 -27.38 -15.35 1.27
N ALA A 139 -28.18 -16.34 0.85
CA ALA A 139 -29.60 -16.39 1.14
C ALA A 139 -29.86 -16.50 2.65
N ALA A 140 -29.14 -17.37 3.36
CA ALA A 140 -29.26 -17.53 4.82
C ALA A 140 -28.85 -16.26 5.58
N ILE A 141 -27.73 -15.63 5.22
CA ILE A 141 -27.29 -14.36 5.80
C ILE A 141 -28.41 -13.31 5.68
N THR A 142 -28.98 -13.17 4.48
CA THR A 142 -30.04 -12.20 4.22
C THR A 142 -31.33 -12.55 4.97
N ALA A 143 -31.70 -13.83 5.05
CA ALA A 143 -32.91 -14.30 5.74
C ALA A 143 -32.88 -13.99 7.25
N HIS A 144 -31.70 -13.95 7.86
CA HIS A 144 -31.53 -13.53 9.26
C HIS A 144 -31.40 -12.01 9.44
N GLY A 145 -31.55 -11.20 8.38
CA GLY A 145 -31.39 -9.75 8.44
C GLY A 145 -29.93 -9.30 8.59
N LEU A 146 -28.98 -10.14 8.19
CA LEU A 146 -27.55 -9.85 8.22
C LEU A 146 -27.05 -9.41 6.83
N HIS A 147 -25.85 -8.86 6.80
CA HIS A 147 -25.17 -8.43 5.57
C HIS A 147 -23.95 -9.31 5.28
N PRO A 148 -23.70 -9.68 4.01
CA PRO A 148 -22.47 -10.34 3.60
C PRO A 148 -21.33 -9.31 3.48
N ALA A 149 -20.83 -8.84 4.63
CA ALA A 149 -19.84 -7.78 4.75
C ALA A 149 -18.50 -8.07 4.05
N ASN A 150 -18.07 -9.32 4.00
CA ASN A 150 -16.88 -9.71 3.24
C ASN A 150 -17.15 -10.97 2.44
N ARG A 151 -16.71 -10.97 1.18
CA ARG A 151 -16.60 -12.15 0.33
C ARG A 151 -15.13 -12.34 0.02
N ASN A 152 -14.48 -13.19 0.80
CA ASN A 152 -13.02 -13.32 0.79
C ASN A 152 -12.51 -14.37 -0.19
N GLY A 153 -13.40 -15.04 -0.91
CA GLY A 153 -13.07 -16.17 -1.78
C GLY A 153 -12.81 -17.45 -0.99
N ALA A 154 -12.62 -18.53 -1.73
CA ALA A 154 -12.27 -19.86 -1.26
C ALA A 154 -13.20 -20.35 -0.14
N GLY A 155 -14.51 -20.19 -0.37
CA GLY A 155 -15.58 -20.59 0.53
C GLY A 155 -15.70 -19.75 1.80
N GLN A 156 -15.08 -18.58 1.90
CA GLN A 156 -15.19 -17.70 3.07
C GLN A 156 -16.05 -16.47 2.78
N ILE A 157 -17.17 -16.37 3.48
CA ILE A 157 -18.04 -15.19 3.53
C ILE A 157 -18.11 -14.72 4.99
N VAL A 158 -18.19 -13.42 5.24
CA VAL A 158 -18.39 -12.88 6.60
C VAL A 158 -19.76 -12.25 6.66
N ALA A 159 -20.59 -12.76 7.57
CA ALA A 159 -21.88 -12.18 7.93
C ALA A 159 -21.67 -11.10 8.98
N ALA A 160 -22.43 -10.00 8.89
CA ALA A 160 -22.34 -8.89 9.83
C ALA A 160 -23.72 -8.29 10.11
N GLY A 161 -23.97 -7.89 11.36
CA GLY A 161 -25.23 -7.29 11.78
C GLY A 161 -25.45 -7.42 13.29
N ALA A 162 -26.73 -7.43 13.69
CA ALA A 162 -27.12 -7.56 15.10
C ALA A 162 -26.60 -8.87 15.72
N LEU A 163 -26.23 -8.80 17.01
CA LEU A 163 -25.64 -9.94 17.71
C LEU A 163 -26.59 -11.15 17.79
N ASP A 164 -27.88 -10.92 18.04
CA ASP A 164 -28.90 -11.97 18.16
C ASP A 164 -29.17 -12.67 16.82
N ALA A 165 -29.16 -11.91 15.72
CA ALA A 165 -29.29 -12.44 14.37
C ALA A 165 -28.09 -13.34 14.00
N LEU A 166 -26.89 -12.95 14.40
CA LEU A 166 -25.70 -13.78 14.23
C LEU A 166 -25.73 -15.05 15.12
N ASP A 167 -26.37 -15.01 16.30
CA ASP A 167 -26.55 -16.20 17.14
C ASP A 167 -27.53 -17.18 16.51
N LYS A 168 -28.62 -16.67 15.91
CA LYS A 168 -29.57 -17.47 15.15
C LYS A 168 -28.91 -18.13 13.94
N LEU A 169 -28.14 -17.37 13.15
CA LEU A 169 -27.37 -17.93 12.04
C LEU A 169 -26.41 -19.02 12.52
N ALA A 170 -25.73 -18.80 13.66
CA ALA A 170 -24.81 -19.80 14.24
C ALA A 170 -25.50 -21.08 14.72
N ALA A 171 -26.74 -20.99 15.20
CA ALA A 171 -27.55 -22.13 15.60
C ALA A 171 -28.10 -22.92 14.41
N GLU A 172 -28.33 -22.24 13.28
CA GLU A 172 -28.90 -22.79 12.05
C GLU A 172 -27.96 -22.55 10.85
N PRO A 173 -26.73 -23.11 10.87
CA PRO A 173 -25.77 -22.88 9.80
C PRO A 173 -26.25 -23.44 8.46
N PRO A 174 -25.94 -22.77 7.33
CA PRO A 174 -26.14 -23.35 6.00
C PRO A 174 -25.47 -24.72 5.87
N ALA A 175 -26.00 -25.56 4.97
CA ALA A 175 -25.48 -26.91 4.78
C ALA A 175 -23.97 -26.89 4.48
N LYS A 176 -23.19 -27.72 5.21
CA LYS A 176 -21.73 -27.82 5.07
C LYS A 176 -20.96 -26.52 5.39
N ALA A 177 -21.61 -25.52 5.97
CA ALA A 177 -20.95 -24.31 6.46
C ALA A 177 -20.64 -24.41 7.96
N ARG A 178 -19.54 -23.80 8.38
CA ARG A 178 -19.18 -23.60 9.78
C ARG A 178 -19.15 -22.12 10.10
N ILE A 179 -19.72 -21.74 11.25
CA ILE A 179 -19.80 -20.35 11.68
C ILE A 179 -18.83 -20.10 12.83
N THR A 180 -18.03 -19.05 12.73
CA THR A 180 -17.08 -18.62 13.75
C THR A 180 -17.23 -17.13 14.02
N ARG A 181 -17.52 -16.76 15.27
CA ARG A 181 -17.56 -15.35 15.70
C ARG A 181 -16.19 -14.67 15.52
N LEU A 182 -16.19 -13.46 14.98
CA LEU A 182 -14.99 -12.64 14.85
C LEU A 182 -14.85 -11.70 16.04
N LYS A 183 -13.61 -11.50 16.50
CA LYS A 183 -13.29 -10.57 17.59
C LYS A 183 -13.11 -9.16 17.02
N VAL A 184 -14.22 -8.51 16.70
CA VAL A 184 -14.27 -7.15 16.14
C VAL A 184 -15.25 -6.29 16.92
N ALA A 185 -15.10 -4.96 16.82
CA ALA A 185 -15.91 -4.00 17.57
C ALA A 185 -17.38 -3.95 17.12
N GLY A 186 -17.68 -4.28 15.86
CA GLY A 186 -19.05 -4.28 15.35
C GLY A 186 -19.17 -4.71 13.89
N ALA A 187 -20.33 -4.46 13.29
CA ALA A 187 -20.67 -4.88 11.92
C ALA A 187 -20.06 -3.97 10.84
N PHE A 188 -18.75 -4.08 10.58
CA PHE A 188 -18.08 -3.33 9.51
C PHE A 188 -18.64 -3.69 8.12
N HIS A 189 -18.50 -2.77 7.14
CA HIS A 189 -18.93 -2.99 5.75
C HIS A 189 -20.43 -3.19 5.60
N THR A 190 -21.21 -2.50 6.44
CA THR A 190 -22.68 -2.54 6.47
C THR A 190 -23.25 -1.15 6.70
N PRO A 191 -24.58 -0.95 6.53
CA PRO A 191 -25.24 0.32 6.84
C PRO A 191 -25.04 0.84 8.26
N TYR A 192 -24.67 -0.01 9.24
CA TYR A 192 -24.34 0.43 10.60
C TYR A 192 -23.15 1.42 10.63
N MET A 193 -22.32 1.43 9.59
CA MET A 193 -21.17 2.34 9.46
C MET A 193 -21.50 3.68 8.78
N ALA A 194 -22.78 3.98 8.51
CA ALA A 194 -23.18 5.24 7.84
C ALA A 194 -22.65 6.52 8.54
N PRO A 195 -22.58 6.62 9.87
CA PRO A 195 -21.94 7.76 10.53
C PRO A 195 -20.45 7.91 10.17
N ALA A 196 -19.72 6.79 10.06
CA ALA A 196 -18.32 6.78 9.67
C ALA A 196 -18.13 7.19 8.21
N GLU A 197 -19.02 6.76 7.31
CA GLU A 197 -19.02 7.19 5.91
C GLU A 197 -19.17 8.71 5.79
N ALA A 198 -20.11 9.30 6.54
CA ALA A 198 -20.34 10.75 6.53
C ALA A 198 -19.11 11.53 7.03
N ALA A 199 -18.47 11.07 8.11
CA ALA A 199 -17.26 11.69 8.64
C ALA A 199 -16.08 11.59 7.64
N LEU A 200 -15.91 10.43 7.00
CA LEU A 200 -14.90 10.25 5.96
C LEU A 200 -15.13 11.11 4.74
N ALA A 201 -16.39 11.27 4.31
CA ALA A 201 -16.75 12.15 3.20
C ALA A 201 -16.31 13.60 3.45
N GLY A 202 -16.45 14.08 4.71
CA GLY A 202 -16.00 15.41 5.11
C GLY A 202 -14.49 15.62 4.94
N VAL A 203 -13.68 14.63 5.32
CA VAL A 203 -12.22 14.68 5.16
C VAL A 203 -11.81 14.51 3.69
N ALA A 204 -12.45 13.57 2.99
CA ALA A 204 -12.18 13.26 1.60
C ALA A 204 -12.47 14.44 0.65
N ALA A 205 -13.39 15.34 1.01
CA ALA A 205 -13.68 16.55 0.23
C ALA A 205 -12.48 17.49 0.09
N GLY A 206 -11.53 17.46 1.03
CA GLY A 206 -10.30 18.26 0.98
C GLY A 206 -9.14 17.61 0.22
N ILE A 207 -9.31 16.39 -0.29
CA ILE A 207 -8.26 15.63 -0.97
C ILE A 207 -8.33 15.87 -2.47
N THR A 208 -7.19 16.22 -3.07
CA THR A 208 -7.00 16.25 -4.52
C THR A 208 -6.25 14.99 -4.95
N PRO A 209 -6.95 13.91 -5.35
CA PRO A 209 -6.29 12.68 -5.75
C PRO A 209 -5.66 12.81 -7.14
N ALA A 210 -4.52 12.15 -7.33
CA ALA A 210 -3.93 11.96 -8.65
C ALA A 210 -4.50 10.72 -9.34
N GLU A 211 -4.23 10.59 -10.64
CA GLU A 211 -4.56 9.38 -11.38
C GLU A 211 -3.63 8.23 -11.00
N PRO A 212 -4.15 6.98 -10.94
CA PRO A 212 -3.35 5.84 -10.52
C PRO A 212 -2.22 5.57 -11.53
N ALA A 213 -0.98 5.55 -11.03
CA ALA A 213 0.22 5.29 -11.82
C ALA A 213 0.43 3.79 -12.16
N ARG A 214 -0.45 2.92 -11.65
CA ARG A 214 -0.45 1.46 -11.85
C ARG A 214 -1.86 0.93 -11.62
N ILE A 215 -2.10 -0.33 -11.94
CA ILE A 215 -3.43 -0.92 -11.78
C ILE A 215 -3.78 -0.94 -10.29
N LEU A 216 -4.87 -0.28 -9.91
CA LEU A 216 -5.40 -0.23 -8.55
C LEU A 216 -6.76 -0.93 -8.51
N LEU A 217 -6.85 -2.06 -7.78
CA LEU A 217 -8.10 -2.81 -7.65
C LEU A 217 -8.94 -2.31 -6.49
N SER A 218 -10.26 -2.23 -6.70
CA SER A 218 -11.22 -1.83 -5.67
C SER A 218 -11.94 -3.02 -5.03
N ASN A 219 -12.16 -3.01 -3.71
CA ASN A 219 -12.95 -4.06 -3.07
C ASN A 219 -14.45 -3.95 -3.36
N LEU A 220 -14.95 -2.87 -3.95
CA LEU A 220 -16.38 -2.72 -4.23
C LEU A 220 -16.87 -3.80 -5.23
N ASP A 221 -16.07 -4.05 -6.26
CA ASP A 221 -16.43 -4.90 -7.40
C ASP A 221 -15.24 -5.67 -8.00
N GLY A 222 -14.03 -5.55 -7.43
CA GLY A 222 -12.81 -6.17 -7.92
C GLY A 222 -12.20 -5.51 -9.14
N SER A 223 -12.83 -4.49 -9.71
CA SER A 223 -12.37 -3.83 -10.94
C SER A 223 -11.17 -2.92 -10.70
N ALA A 224 -10.40 -2.70 -11.76
CA ALA A 224 -9.37 -1.67 -11.79
C ALA A 224 -10.03 -0.28 -11.86
N VAL A 225 -9.63 0.61 -10.96
CA VAL A 225 -10.07 2.00 -10.94
C VAL A 225 -9.09 2.83 -11.75
N ASN A 226 -9.60 3.59 -12.73
CA ASN A 226 -8.78 4.42 -13.60
C ASN A 226 -8.80 5.90 -13.21
N HIS A 227 -9.67 6.29 -12.27
CA HIS A 227 -9.85 7.67 -11.84
C HIS A 227 -9.57 7.86 -10.35
N GLY A 228 -8.64 8.75 -10.00
CA GLY A 228 -8.27 9.04 -8.61
C GLY A 228 -9.45 9.51 -7.76
N ARG A 229 -10.30 10.38 -8.32
CA ARG A 229 -11.52 10.87 -7.65
C ARG A 229 -12.51 9.74 -7.39
N GLU A 230 -12.66 8.83 -8.34
CA GLU A 230 -13.52 7.65 -8.19
C GLU A 230 -12.98 6.75 -7.08
N MET A 231 -11.65 6.54 -7.01
CA MET A 231 -11.05 5.74 -5.94
C MET A 231 -11.34 6.35 -4.56
N VAL A 232 -11.20 7.66 -4.38
CA VAL A 232 -11.52 8.33 -3.11
C VAL A 232 -12.99 8.15 -2.73
N GLN A 233 -13.92 8.27 -3.69
CA GLN A 233 -15.34 8.02 -3.45
C GLN A 233 -15.59 6.56 -3.05
N ARG A 234 -14.93 5.60 -3.70
CA ARG A 234 -15.00 4.17 -3.35
C ARG A 234 -14.45 3.92 -1.95
N LEU A 235 -13.32 4.52 -1.56
CA LEU A 235 -12.72 4.40 -0.22
C LEU A 235 -13.67 4.89 0.89
N VAL A 236 -14.37 6.00 0.66
CA VAL A 236 -15.38 6.53 1.60
C VAL A 236 -16.56 5.57 1.71
N ARG A 237 -17.14 5.16 0.57
CA ARG A 237 -18.28 4.24 0.53
C ARG A 237 -17.95 2.84 1.07
N GLN A 238 -16.70 2.41 1.01
CA GLN A 238 -16.28 1.06 1.37
C GLN A 238 -16.57 0.71 2.84
N VAL A 239 -16.70 1.70 3.75
CA VAL A 239 -17.04 1.38 5.15
C VAL A 239 -18.48 0.86 5.31
N THR A 240 -19.39 1.18 4.39
CA THR A 240 -20.79 0.71 4.35
C THR A 240 -21.06 -0.32 3.26
N ALA A 241 -20.10 -0.58 2.38
CA ALA A 241 -20.22 -1.52 1.28
C ALA A 241 -19.41 -2.81 1.53
N PRO A 242 -19.87 -3.98 1.03
CA PRO A 242 -19.15 -5.23 1.14
C PRO A 242 -17.74 -5.21 0.53
N VAL A 243 -16.81 -5.93 1.15
CA VAL A 243 -15.48 -6.20 0.60
C VAL A 243 -15.52 -7.44 -0.31
N ARG A 244 -15.40 -7.24 -1.62
CA ARG A 244 -15.35 -8.26 -2.68
C ARG A 244 -13.92 -8.66 -3.03
N TRP A 245 -13.22 -9.23 -2.05
CA TRP A 245 -11.87 -9.74 -2.26
C TRP A 245 -11.83 -10.97 -3.18
N ASP A 246 -12.92 -11.75 -3.22
CA ASP A 246 -13.14 -12.80 -4.23
C ASP A 246 -12.99 -12.26 -5.66
N LEU A 247 -13.57 -11.09 -5.94
CA LEU A 247 -13.45 -10.46 -7.25
C LEU A 247 -12.07 -9.85 -7.47
N CYS A 248 -11.45 -9.25 -6.46
CA CYS A 248 -10.07 -8.77 -6.56
C CYS A 248 -9.11 -9.92 -6.94
N MET A 249 -9.22 -11.09 -6.29
CA MET A 249 -8.40 -12.26 -6.62
C MET A 249 -8.70 -12.82 -8.01
N ARG A 250 -9.97 -12.82 -8.44
CA ARG A 250 -10.31 -13.16 -9.83
C ARG A 250 -9.61 -12.22 -10.81
N THR A 251 -9.67 -10.91 -10.58
CA THR A 251 -9.00 -9.93 -11.44
C THR A 251 -7.47 -10.09 -11.43
N LEU A 252 -6.85 -10.40 -10.28
CA LEU A 252 -5.42 -10.73 -10.24
C LEU A 252 -5.10 -11.94 -11.14
N ALA A 253 -5.94 -12.98 -11.13
CA ALA A 253 -5.77 -14.14 -12.00
C ALA A 253 -5.98 -13.80 -13.48
N ASP A 254 -7.03 -13.04 -13.81
CA ASP A 254 -7.34 -12.61 -15.18
C ASP A 254 -6.23 -11.73 -15.78
N LEU A 255 -5.58 -10.91 -14.95
CA LEU A 255 -4.41 -10.08 -15.34
C LEU A 255 -3.13 -10.90 -15.52
N GLY A 256 -3.13 -12.20 -15.19
CA GLY A 256 -1.94 -13.04 -15.27
C GLY A 256 -0.87 -12.65 -14.25
N VAL A 257 -1.27 -12.26 -13.03
CA VAL A 257 -0.33 -12.03 -11.94
C VAL A 257 0.38 -13.34 -11.60
N THR A 258 1.71 -13.33 -11.69
CA THR A 258 2.58 -14.48 -11.47
C THR A 258 3.37 -14.38 -10.17
N GLY A 259 3.48 -13.18 -9.59
CA GLY A 259 4.17 -12.94 -8.33
C GLY A 259 3.40 -11.95 -7.44
N VAL A 260 3.41 -12.19 -6.12
CA VAL A 260 2.71 -11.38 -5.13
C VAL A 260 3.62 -11.11 -3.94
N VAL A 261 3.72 -9.83 -3.56
CA VAL A 261 4.25 -9.45 -2.24
C VAL A 261 3.08 -9.00 -1.36
N GLU A 262 2.90 -9.65 -0.22
CA GLU A 262 2.00 -9.15 0.83
C GLU A 262 2.81 -8.32 1.82
N LEU A 263 2.39 -7.07 2.05
CA LEU A 263 3.02 -6.12 2.95
C LEU A 263 2.72 -6.44 4.42
N PRO A 264 3.54 -5.94 5.37
CA PRO A 264 3.38 -6.28 6.77
C PRO A 264 2.10 -5.69 7.37
N PRO A 265 1.51 -6.38 8.36
CA PRO A 265 1.83 -7.73 8.79
C PRO A 265 1.23 -8.76 7.81
N ALA A 266 2.08 -9.60 7.22
CA ALA A 266 1.73 -10.47 6.11
C ALA A 266 1.33 -11.88 6.56
N GLY A 267 0.51 -12.55 5.76
CA GLY A 267 0.14 -13.95 5.87
C GLY A 267 -1.33 -14.23 5.55
N THR A 268 -2.22 -13.28 5.86
CA THR A 268 -3.66 -13.48 5.67
C THR A 268 -4.03 -13.49 4.19
N LEU A 269 -3.60 -12.48 3.42
CA LEU A 269 -3.90 -12.42 1.98
C LEU A 269 -3.15 -13.50 1.21
N ALA A 270 -1.89 -13.78 1.57
CA ALA A 270 -1.15 -14.92 1.04
C ALA A 270 -1.91 -16.24 1.23
N GLY A 271 -2.49 -16.46 2.41
CA GLY A 271 -3.30 -17.64 2.71
C GLY A 271 -4.60 -17.72 1.90
N LEU A 272 -5.26 -16.60 1.66
CA LEU A 272 -6.45 -16.52 0.80
C LEU A 272 -6.10 -16.85 -0.65
N ILE A 273 -5.06 -16.21 -1.20
CA ILE A 273 -4.63 -16.40 -2.59
C ILE A 273 -4.20 -17.84 -2.84
N LYS A 274 -3.39 -18.42 -1.94
CA LYS A 274 -2.96 -19.83 -2.03
C LYS A 274 -4.14 -20.80 -2.08
N ARG A 275 -5.25 -20.49 -1.40
CA ARG A 275 -6.43 -21.34 -1.36
C ARG A 275 -7.31 -21.16 -2.59
N GLU A 276 -7.54 -19.91 -3.00
CA GLU A 276 -8.41 -19.58 -4.14
C GLU A 276 -7.78 -19.98 -5.48
N LEU A 277 -6.50 -19.65 -5.68
CA LEU A 277 -5.82 -19.85 -6.96
C LEU A 277 -5.06 -21.18 -7.04
N LYS A 278 -5.29 -22.11 -6.09
CA LYS A 278 -4.61 -23.41 -6.04
C LYS A 278 -4.77 -24.21 -7.35
N ALA A 279 -5.97 -24.18 -7.93
CA ALA A 279 -6.30 -24.97 -9.11
C ALA A 279 -5.61 -24.47 -10.39
N THR A 280 -5.18 -23.20 -10.41
CA THR A 280 -4.53 -22.57 -11.58
C THR A 280 -3.02 -22.44 -11.41
N GLY A 281 -2.42 -23.11 -10.43
CA GLY A 281 -1.00 -23.01 -10.09
C GLY A 281 -0.65 -21.84 -9.15
N GLY A 282 -1.45 -20.77 -9.16
CA GLY A 282 -1.29 -19.58 -8.32
C GLY A 282 0.01 -18.79 -8.57
N PRO A 283 0.10 -17.55 -8.07
CA PRO A 283 1.34 -16.79 -8.12
C PRO A 283 2.35 -17.30 -7.10
N GLU A 284 3.64 -17.04 -7.34
CA GLU A 284 4.66 -17.10 -6.29
C GLU A 284 4.40 -15.98 -5.27
N ILE A 285 4.55 -16.25 -3.97
CA ILE A 285 4.15 -15.31 -2.91
C ILE A 285 5.29 -15.11 -1.91
N VAL A 286 5.66 -13.86 -1.67
CA VAL A 286 6.51 -13.44 -0.55
C VAL A 286 5.66 -12.68 0.48
N THR A 287 5.81 -13.07 1.75
CA THR A 287 5.20 -12.36 2.89
C THR A 287 6.26 -11.49 3.55
N LEU A 288 6.15 -10.16 3.42
CA LEU A 288 7.08 -9.20 4.00
C LEU A 288 6.65 -8.89 5.44
N ASN A 289 7.32 -9.45 6.44
CA ASN A 289 7.01 -9.22 7.85
C ASN A 289 8.08 -8.41 8.57
N THR A 290 9.34 -8.56 8.16
CA THR A 290 10.51 -7.89 8.75
C THR A 290 11.45 -7.38 7.67
N PRO A 291 12.38 -6.47 7.98
CA PRO A 291 13.39 -6.04 7.02
C PRO A 291 14.24 -7.18 6.42
N ASP A 292 14.41 -8.29 7.14
CA ASP A 292 15.14 -9.47 6.65
C ASP A 292 14.46 -10.14 5.44
N ASP A 293 13.16 -9.89 5.23
CA ASP A 293 12.42 -10.39 4.07
C ASP A 293 12.58 -9.49 2.82
N LEU A 294 13.16 -8.28 2.96
CA LEU A 294 13.32 -7.33 1.85
C LEU A 294 14.13 -7.90 0.67
N PRO A 295 15.24 -8.63 0.86
CA PRO A 295 15.97 -9.24 -0.26
C PRO A 295 15.09 -10.20 -1.07
N ALA A 296 14.30 -11.05 -0.40
CA ALA A 296 13.41 -11.99 -1.07
C ALA A 296 12.25 -11.27 -1.80
N ALA A 297 11.70 -10.21 -1.20
CA ALA A 297 10.67 -9.40 -1.84
C ALA A 297 11.20 -8.69 -3.10
N ARG A 298 12.42 -8.12 -3.03
CA ARG A 298 13.09 -7.47 -4.17
C ARG A 298 13.42 -8.45 -5.29
N ASP A 299 13.92 -9.64 -4.96
CA ASP A 299 14.16 -10.71 -5.93
C ASP A 299 12.87 -11.13 -6.63
N LEU A 300 11.78 -11.34 -5.87
CA LEU A 300 10.47 -11.67 -6.44
C LEU A 300 10.00 -10.56 -7.38
N ILE A 301 10.13 -9.29 -6.98
CA ILE A 301 9.78 -8.15 -7.82
C ILE A 301 10.57 -8.23 -9.13
N ALA A 302 11.89 -8.33 -9.09
CA ALA A 302 12.75 -8.37 -10.28
C ALA A 302 12.43 -9.54 -11.23
N ARG A 303 12.09 -10.72 -10.70
CA ARG A 303 11.76 -11.90 -11.53
C ARG A 303 10.36 -11.83 -12.15
N HIS A 304 9.41 -11.15 -11.49
CA HIS A 304 8.00 -11.13 -11.89
C HIS A 304 7.52 -9.79 -12.47
N SER A 305 8.36 -8.76 -12.40
CA SER A 305 8.31 -7.55 -13.20
C SER A 305 8.58 -7.92 -14.66
N GLY A 306 7.58 -8.51 -15.30
CA GLY A 306 7.73 -9.02 -16.65
C GLY A 306 7.88 -7.87 -17.64
N LEU A 307 8.99 -7.91 -18.38
CA LEU A 307 9.04 -7.76 -19.85
C LEU A 307 7.83 -6.99 -20.41
N ARG A 308 7.90 -5.65 -20.37
CA ARG A 308 7.21 -4.83 -21.35
C ARG A 308 8.27 -4.18 -22.22
N GLY A 309 8.14 -4.41 -23.53
CA GLY A 309 8.59 -3.47 -24.54
C GLY A 309 7.84 -2.15 -24.38
N HIS A 310 8.20 -1.40 -23.35
CA HIS A 310 8.14 0.05 -23.32
C HIS A 310 9.59 0.49 -23.28
N GLU A 311 9.95 1.43 -24.15
CA GLU A 311 11.24 2.11 -24.04
C GLU A 311 11.47 2.45 -22.56
N PRO A 312 12.65 2.14 -22.00
CA PRO A 312 12.96 2.52 -20.64
C PRO A 312 12.66 4.02 -20.53
N VAL A 313 11.72 4.39 -19.66
CA VAL A 313 11.66 5.78 -19.22
C VAL A 313 12.91 5.95 -18.40
N VAL A 314 13.98 6.38 -19.07
CA VAL A 314 15.28 6.63 -18.45
C VAL A 314 15.04 7.67 -17.37
N GLN A 315 14.95 7.23 -16.11
CA GLN A 315 15.03 8.15 -14.99
C GLN A 315 16.50 8.57 -14.88
N PHE A 316 16.82 9.72 -15.46
CA PHE A 316 18.10 10.37 -15.25
C PHE A 316 17.95 11.42 -14.16
N ARG A 317 18.99 11.53 -13.33
CA ARG A 317 19.19 12.63 -12.40
C ARG A 317 20.08 13.66 -13.09
N VAL A 318 19.91 14.93 -12.76
CA VAL A 318 20.65 16.01 -13.40
C VAL A 318 21.64 16.61 -12.40
N VAL A 319 22.91 16.70 -12.80
CA VAL A 319 23.90 17.54 -12.09
C VAL A 319 23.76 18.96 -12.62
N VAL A 320 23.67 19.93 -11.71
CA VAL A 320 23.48 21.34 -12.06
C VAL A 320 24.68 22.18 -11.65
N SER A 321 24.87 23.31 -12.32
CA SER A 321 25.94 24.24 -11.99
C SER A 321 25.72 24.89 -10.61
N PRO A 322 26.70 24.92 -9.71
CA PRO A 322 26.59 25.59 -8.42
C PRO A 322 26.79 27.11 -8.51
N ALA A 323 27.33 27.62 -9.63
CA ALA A 323 27.73 29.02 -9.79
C ALA A 323 27.55 29.51 -11.24
N ALA A 324 27.69 30.82 -11.45
CA ALA A 324 27.79 31.40 -12.78
C ALA A 324 29.26 31.39 -13.25
N GLY A 325 29.52 31.01 -14.50
CA GLY A 325 30.87 31.03 -15.07
C GLY A 325 30.98 30.18 -16.32
N THR A 326 32.18 29.65 -16.56
CA THR A 326 32.47 28.79 -17.72
C THR A 326 32.69 27.35 -17.27
N PHE A 327 32.01 26.39 -17.89
CA PHE A 327 32.10 24.98 -17.49
C PHE A 327 33.32 24.29 -18.10
N GLU A 328 34.06 23.55 -17.27
CA GLU A 328 35.20 22.73 -17.65
C GLU A 328 35.01 21.30 -17.12
N PRO A 329 34.56 20.33 -17.94
CA PRO A 329 34.42 18.94 -17.52
C PRO A 329 35.79 18.31 -17.24
N THR A 330 35.85 17.32 -16.34
CA THR A 330 37.06 16.55 -16.07
C THR A 330 37.50 15.80 -17.33
N ALA A 331 38.75 15.99 -17.77
CA ALA A 331 39.25 15.53 -19.07
C ALA A 331 39.11 14.02 -19.34
N ASP A 332 39.19 13.19 -18.30
CA ASP A 332 39.13 11.72 -18.42
C ASP A 332 37.72 11.14 -18.21
N LEU A 333 36.69 11.99 -18.13
CA LEU A 333 35.32 11.56 -17.82
C LEU A 333 34.41 11.59 -19.06
N ALA A 334 34.29 10.44 -19.72
CA ALA A 334 33.43 10.25 -20.89
C ALA A 334 32.02 9.77 -20.51
N GLU A 335 31.05 9.99 -21.41
CA GLU A 335 29.75 9.33 -21.33
C GLU A 335 29.93 7.80 -21.29
N GLY A 336 29.16 7.13 -20.44
CA GLY A 336 29.33 5.72 -20.09
C GLY A 336 30.29 5.46 -18.92
N ALA A 337 30.87 6.49 -18.30
CA ALA A 337 31.67 6.34 -17.09
C ALA A 337 30.80 6.15 -15.83
N ASP A 338 31.24 5.28 -14.94
CA ASP A 338 30.65 5.11 -13.61
C ASP A 338 31.06 6.26 -12.68
N LEU A 339 30.06 6.93 -12.12
CA LEU A 339 30.20 8.02 -11.16
C LEU A 339 29.88 7.55 -9.75
N ARG A 340 30.63 8.07 -8.78
CA ARG A 340 30.33 7.93 -7.35
C ARG A 340 29.78 9.23 -6.79
N THR A 341 28.90 9.12 -5.80
CA THR A 341 28.42 10.27 -5.03
C THR A 341 29.59 11.07 -4.47
N GLY A 342 29.60 12.39 -4.72
CA GLY A 342 30.67 13.31 -4.33
C GLY A 342 31.87 13.35 -5.27
N GLN A 343 31.91 12.54 -6.34
CA GLN A 343 32.97 12.60 -7.35
C GLN A 343 32.91 13.94 -8.09
N VAL A 344 34.05 14.63 -8.20
CA VAL A 344 34.19 15.83 -9.01
C VAL A 344 34.12 15.45 -10.49
N ILE A 345 33.15 16.03 -11.21
CA ILE A 345 32.92 15.78 -12.63
C ILE A 345 33.37 16.95 -13.52
N GLY A 346 33.67 18.10 -12.92
CA GLY A 346 34.19 19.28 -13.61
C GLY A 346 34.27 20.48 -12.68
N HIS A 347 34.56 21.64 -13.25
CA HIS A 347 34.66 22.91 -12.52
C HIS A 347 33.93 24.02 -13.27
N ILE A 348 33.45 25.02 -12.53
CA ILE A 348 33.03 26.30 -13.08
C ILE A 348 34.16 27.30 -12.89
N ALA A 349 34.79 27.75 -13.97
CA ALA A 349 35.73 28.86 -13.94
C ALA A 349 34.97 30.17 -13.67
N THR A 350 35.23 30.77 -12.51
CA THR A 350 34.65 32.06 -12.11
C THR A 350 35.75 33.11 -11.91
N ARG A 351 35.37 34.39 -11.84
CA ARG A 351 36.30 35.49 -11.52
C ARG A 351 36.92 35.39 -10.13
N GLN A 352 36.33 34.59 -9.23
CA GLN A 352 36.79 34.41 -7.85
C GLN A 352 37.60 33.12 -7.65
N GLY A 353 37.77 32.33 -8.71
CA GLY A 353 38.42 31.01 -8.68
C GLY A 353 37.49 29.90 -9.19
N PRO A 354 38.03 28.70 -9.45
CA PRO A 354 37.23 27.55 -9.89
C PRO A 354 36.32 27.05 -8.76
N VAL A 355 35.10 26.65 -9.11
CA VAL A 355 34.12 26.01 -8.21
C VAL A 355 33.89 24.58 -8.66
N GLU A 356 34.07 23.60 -7.79
CA GLU A 356 33.86 22.18 -8.11
C GLU A 356 32.40 21.86 -8.42
N VAL A 357 32.18 21.06 -9.46
CA VAL A 357 30.91 20.43 -9.78
C VAL A 357 31.02 18.96 -9.40
N THR A 358 30.17 18.51 -8.47
CA THR A 358 30.19 17.14 -7.96
C THR A 358 28.92 16.37 -8.34
N ALA A 359 29.07 15.06 -8.58
CA ALA A 359 27.94 14.17 -8.76
C ALA A 359 27.19 14.01 -7.43
N HIS A 360 25.91 14.40 -7.40
CA HIS A 360 25.08 14.30 -6.18
C HIS A 360 24.62 12.87 -5.86
N ASP A 361 24.79 11.94 -6.80
CA ASP A 361 24.52 10.51 -6.62
C ASP A 361 25.47 9.65 -7.47
N SER A 362 25.48 8.35 -7.20
CA SER A 362 26.22 7.35 -7.96
C SER A 362 25.39 6.84 -9.15
N GLY A 363 26.03 6.52 -10.26
CA GLY A 363 25.37 6.00 -11.46
C GLY A 363 26.19 6.21 -12.73
N LEU A 364 25.60 5.92 -13.88
CA LEU A 364 26.26 6.06 -15.18
C LEU A 364 26.14 7.51 -15.67
N LEU A 365 27.25 8.14 -16.06
CA LEU A 365 27.19 9.40 -16.82
C LEU A 365 26.59 9.12 -18.19
N THR A 366 25.31 9.42 -18.40
CA THR A 366 24.61 9.08 -19.64
C THR A 366 24.79 10.12 -20.73
N GLU A 367 24.94 11.39 -20.35
CA GLU A 367 24.99 12.51 -21.31
C GLU A 367 25.60 13.75 -20.65
N TRP A 368 26.47 14.45 -21.38
CA TRP A 368 26.87 15.83 -21.06
C TRP A 368 25.85 16.83 -21.64
N LEU A 369 25.30 17.71 -20.81
CA LEU A 369 24.36 18.76 -21.22
C LEU A 369 25.02 20.14 -21.41
N ALA A 370 26.25 20.28 -20.90
CA ALA A 370 27.14 21.40 -21.14
C ALA A 370 28.53 20.87 -21.45
N HIS A 371 29.27 21.56 -22.31
CA HIS A 371 30.59 21.17 -22.77
C HIS A 371 31.66 22.15 -22.27
N HIS A 372 32.91 21.80 -22.55
CA HIS A 372 34.04 22.67 -22.25
C HIS A 372 33.83 24.06 -22.88
N ASP A 373 34.13 25.09 -22.10
CA ASP A 373 33.96 26.51 -22.43
C ASP A 373 32.51 27.04 -22.51
N ASP A 374 31.50 26.23 -22.20
CA ASP A 374 30.11 26.70 -22.19
C ASP A 374 29.85 27.67 -21.02
N PRO A 375 29.18 28.82 -21.26
CA PRO A 375 28.73 29.70 -20.20
C PRO A 375 27.51 29.10 -19.48
N VAL A 376 27.56 29.07 -18.16
CA VAL A 376 26.52 28.47 -17.33
C VAL A 376 26.07 29.38 -16.18
N ALA A 377 24.80 29.27 -15.79
CA ALA A 377 24.21 29.95 -14.62
C ALA A 377 23.97 28.97 -13.45
N PRO A 378 23.83 29.45 -12.20
CA PRO A 378 23.49 28.59 -11.07
C PRO A 378 22.17 27.84 -11.32
N GLY A 379 22.17 26.53 -11.07
CA GLY A 379 21.04 25.64 -11.33
C GLY A 379 20.93 25.16 -12.78
N GLN A 380 21.80 25.60 -13.69
CA GLN A 380 21.79 25.13 -15.08
C GLN A 380 22.23 23.66 -15.16
N PRO A 381 21.49 22.80 -15.86
CA PRO A 381 21.89 21.41 -16.12
C PRO A 381 23.25 21.29 -16.80
N LEU A 382 24.11 20.42 -16.29
CA LEU A 382 25.46 20.16 -16.82
C LEU A 382 25.63 18.72 -17.31
N ALA A 383 25.01 17.74 -16.64
CA ALA A 383 25.13 16.33 -16.98
C ALA A 383 23.93 15.52 -16.51
N ARG A 384 23.68 14.39 -17.17
CA ARG A 384 22.70 13.38 -16.77
C ARG A 384 23.38 12.15 -16.19
N ILE A 385 22.90 11.70 -15.04
CA ILE A 385 23.31 10.46 -14.39
C ILE A 385 22.13 9.49 -14.44
N GLY A 386 22.27 8.41 -15.21
CA GLY A 386 21.29 7.32 -15.26
C GLY A 386 21.55 6.30 -14.15
N GLY A 387 20.48 5.62 -13.72
CA GLY A 387 20.62 4.41 -12.89
C GLY A 387 21.27 3.28 -13.69
N HIS A 388 21.94 2.34 -13.00
CA HIS A 388 22.31 1.07 -13.62
C HIS A 388 21.01 0.37 -14.06
N VAL A 389 20.89 0.08 -15.36
CA VAL A 389 19.78 -0.69 -15.94
C VAL A 389 19.87 -2.15 -15.50
#